data_AF-A0A2Z6SKL2-F1
#
_entry.id   AF-A0A2Z6SKL2-F1
#
_cell.length_a   1.000
_cell.length_b   1.000
_cell.length_c   1.000
_cell.angle_alpha   90.00
_cell.angle_beta   90.00
_cell.angle_gamma   90.00
#
_symmetry.space_group_name_H-M   'P 1'
#
loop_
_entity.id
_entity.type
_entity.pdbx_description
1 polymer ?
#
loop_
_entity_poly.entity_id
_entity_poly.type
_entity_poly.pdbx_seq_one_letter_code
_entity_poly.pdbx_strand_id
1 'polypeptide(L)'
;MSYVSRNNLKNKGANILTNAYQKPLFNYISFCRHLSLFGLNKLISAINDFNNNTDVFSTVRKEIINLFINENTRITHLDIPYQFDYQLHLIPGAKSCFSELEFFSCNMCINDDILFGLTEICQSIKELELFIEKDNNYGIVKLVESSKKLFNVRLIINGHSKNDSSLSFCKVLENSLIKHAITMQDFVITEQPTIKILSSFKNLIRLELGYISNKSTWIV
;
A
#
# COMPACT_ATOMS: atom_id res chain seq x y z
N MET A 1 12.23 16.75 -11.34
CA MET A 1 13.51 16.02 -11.44
C MET A 1 14.69 16.98 -11.46
N SER A 2 15.75 16.66 -10.72
CA SER A 2 16.99 17.46 -10.68
C SER A 2 17.77 17.36 -12.00
N TYR A 3 18.79 18.22 -12.18
CA TYR A 3 19.72 18.11 -13.31
C TYR A 3 20.53 16.80 -13.27
N VAL A 4 20.99 16.41 -12.08
CA VAL A 4 21.75 15.17 -11.84
C VAL A 4 20.93 13.95 -12.24
N SER A 5 19.67 13.89 -11.81
CA SER A 5 18.76 12.78 -12.12
C SER A 5 18.48 12.67 -13.63
N ARG A 6 18.35 13.81 -14.33
CA ARG A 6 18.19 13.82 -15.79
C ARG A 6 19.42 13.29 -16.52
N ASN A 7 20.63 13.66 -16.10
CA ASN A 7 21.85 13.17 -16.70
C ASN A 7 22.07 11.68 -16.44
N ASN A 8 21.76 11.20 -15.23
CA ASN A 8 21.84 9.78 -14.89
C ASN A 8 20.90 8.93 -15.77
N LEU A 9 19.69 9.42 -16.06
CA LEU A 9 18.75 8.72 -16.94
C LEU A 9 19.20 8.72 -18.40
N LYS A 10 19.71 9.86 -18.90
CA LYS A 10 20.30 9.94 -20.25
C LYS A 10 21.46 8.96 -20.42
N ASN A 11 22.36 8.87 -19.44
CA ASN A 11 23.50 7.94 -19.46
C ASN A 11 23.08 6.47 -19.49
N LYS A 12 21.89 6.15 -18.97
CA LYS A 12 21.32 4.79 -18.99
C LYS A 12 20.45 4.50 -20.24
N GLY A 13 20.50 5.34 -21.26
CA GLY A 13 19.77 5.16 -22.52
C GLY A 13 18.28 5.56 -22.46
N ALA A 14 17.85 6.19 -21.37
CA ALA A 14 16.46 6.59 -21.17
C ALA A 14 16.22 8.02 -21.68
N ASN A 15 15.66 8.18 -22.88
CA ASN A 15 15.38 9.50 -23.44
C ASN A 15 13.94 9.96 -23.12
N ILE A 16 13.62 10.06 -21.83
CA ILE A 16 12.25 10.30 -21.31
C ILE A 16 11.78 11.75 -21.55
N LEU A 17 12.72 12.67 -21.78
CA LEU A 17 12.47 14.11 -21.81
C LEU A 17 13.11 14.72 -23.06
N THR A 18 12.59 14.34 -24.22
CA THR A 18 12.99 14.90 -25.53
C THR A 18 12.41 16.29 -25.79
N ASN A 19 11.29 16.65 -25.15
CA ASN A 19 10.66 17.94 -25.30
C ASN A 19 11.03 18.92 -24.17
N ALA A 20 11.20 20.19 -24.52
CA ALA A 20 11.43 21.27 -23.57
C ALA A 20 10.16 21.53 -22.74
N TYR A 21 9.99 20.78 -21.66
CA TYR A 21 8.90 21.00 -20.72
C TYR A 21 9.06 22.35 -20.02
N GLN A 22 8.07 23.23 -20.20
CA GLN A 22 7.97 24.47 -19.42
C GLN A 22 7.73 24.12 -17.95
N LYS A 23 8.34 24.91 -17.05
CA LYS A 23 8.08 24.77 -15.62
C LYS A 23 6.59 25.03 -15.38
N PRO A 24 5.87 24.13 -14.68
CA PRO A 24 4.46 24.36 -14.40
C PRO A 24 4.30 25.63 -13.54
N LEU A 25 3.20 26.36 -13.78
CA LEU A 25 2.87 27.59 -13.04
C LEU A 25 2.62 27.33 -11.54
N PHE A 26 2.15 26.12 -11.21
CA PHE A 26 1.84 25.69 -9.85
C PHE A 26 2.53 24.37 -9.52
N ASN A 27 2.72 24.11 -8.23
CA ASN A 27 3.15 22.81 -7.75
C ASN A 27 1.95 21.85 -7.71
N TYR A 28 1.59 21.26 -8.85
CA TYR A 28 0.45 20.32 -8.91
C TYR A 28 0.57 19.15 -7.93
N ILE A 29 1.80 18.73 -7.63
CA ILE A 29 2.08 17.61 -6.73
C ILE A 29 1.60 17.89 -5.31
N SER A 30 1.67 19.15 -4.82
CA SER A 30 1.19 19.48 -3.46
C SER A 30 -0.32 19.30 -3.28
N PHE A 31 -1.09 19.25 -4.37
CA PHE A 31 -2.52 18.99 -4.36
C PHE A 31 -2.86 17.50 -4.45
N CYS A 32 -1.90 16.63 -4.77
CA CYS A 32 -2.12 15.20 -4.81
C CYS A 32 -2.31 14.67 -3.39
N ARG A 33 -3.49 14.10 -3.13
CA ARG A 33 -3.83 13.43 -1.87
C ARG A 33 -3.73 11.91 -1.96
N HIS A 34 -3.75 11.38 -3.18
CA HIS A 34 -3.76 9.95 -3.45
C HIS A 34 -2.50 9.56 -4.22
N LEU A 35 -1.74 8.62 -3.68
CA LEU A 35 -0.53 8.09 -4.27
C LEU A 35 -0.69 6.58 -4.47
N SER A 36 -1.09 6.17 -5.68
CA SER A 36 -1.06 4.75 -6.07
C SER A 36 0.27 4.43 -6.74
N LEU A 37 1.11 3.70 -6.02
CA LEU A 37 2.40 3.24 -6.53
C LEU A 37 2.22 2.12 -7.56
N PHE A 38 1.13 1.35 -7.47
CA PHE A 38 0.73 0.41 -8.51
C PHE A 38 0.41 1.12 -9.83
N GLY A 39 -0.43 2.17 -9.78
CA GLY A 39 -0.75 2.99 -10.94
C GLY A 39 0.48 3.68 -11.53
N LEU A 40 1.36 4.20 -10.68
CA LEU A 40 2.64 4.79 -11.08
C LEU A 40 3.54 3.78 -11.78
N ASN A 41 3.67 2.55 -11.25
CA ASN A 41 4.44 1.49 -11.91
C ASN A 41 3.88 1.18 -13.31
N LYS A 42 2.55 1.05 -13.44
CA LYS A 42 1.89 0.83 -14.74
C LYS A 42 2.17 1.97 -15.73
N LEU A 43 2.08 3.22 -15.27
CA LEU A 43 2.36 4.39 -16.10
C LEU A 43 3.80 4.41 -16.58
N ILE A 44 4.77 4.12 -15.70
CA ILE A 44 6.18 4.03 -16.08
C ILE A 44 6.37 2.90 -17.09
N SER A 45 5.85 1.69 -16.83
CA SER A 45 5.97 0.56 -17.75
C SER A 45 5.35 0.82 -19.13
N ALA A 46 4.29 1.63 -19.20
CA ALA A 46 3.65 2.00 -20.47
C ALA A 46 4.49 2.99 -21.31
N ILE A 47 5.45 3.69 -20.70
CA ILE A 47 6.42 4.49 -21.44
C ILE A 47 7.40 3.50 -22.09
N ASN A 48 7.16 3.26 -23.39
CA ASN A 48 7.55 2.09 -24.21
C ASN A 48 9.04 1.69 -24.31
N ASP A 49 9.94 2.23 -23.48
CA ASP A 49 11.38 1.95 -23.52
C ASP A 49 11.94 1.26 -22.26
N PHE A 50 11.12 0.97 -21.24
CA PHE A 50 11.63 0.32 -20.00
C PHE A 50 11.44 -1.19 -19.91
N ASN A 51 10.70 -1.80 -20.84
CA ASN A 51 10.35 -3.22 -20.75
C ASN A 51 11.57 -4.17 -20.74
N ASN A 52 12.75 -3.70 -21.17
CA ASN A 52 13.99 -4.46 -21.16
C ASN A 52 15.09 -3.88 -20.24
N ASN A 53 14.83 -2.77 -19.52
CA ASN A 53 15.84 -2.11 -18.67
C ASN A 53 15.30 -1.81 -17.26
N THR A 54 15.39 -2.83 -16.40
CA THR A 54 14.94 -2.80 -15.00
C THR A 54 15.61 -1.71 -14.17
N ASP A 55 16.89 -1.41 -14.44
CA ASP A 55 17.65 -0.38 -13.73
C ASP A 55 17.11 1.02 -14.01
N VAL A 56 16.75 1.29 -15.26
CA VAL A 56 16.15 2.56 -15.64
C VAL A 56 14.77 2.68 -15.02
N PHE A 57 13.93 1.65 -15.12
CA PHE A 57 12.62 1.62 -14.48
C PHE A 57 12.73 1.95 -12.98
N SER A 58 13.64 1.28 -12.27
CA SER A 58 13.88 1.51 -10.84
C SER A 58 14.35 2.93 -10.55
N THR A 59 15.22 3.48 -11.40
CA THR A 59 15.72 4.87 -11.26
C THR A 59 14.58 5.88 -11.44
N VAL A 60 13.79 5.74 -12.52
CA VAL A 60 12.64 6.63 -12.80
C VAL A 60 11.60 6.55 -11.70
N ARG A 61 11.26 5.33 -11.27
CA ARG A 61 10.29 5.09 -10.20
C ARG A 61 10.71 5.79 -8.92
N LYS A 62 11.95 5.63 -8.46
CA LYS A 62 12.47 6.29 -7.25
C LYS A 62 12.43 7.82 -7.37
N GLU A 63 12.85 8.35 -8.51
CA GLU A 63 12.81 9.80 -8.78
C GLU A 63 11.39 10.36 -8.73
N ILE A 64 10.42 9.70 -9.35
CA ILE A 64 9.03 10.15 -9.33
C ILE A 64 8.45 10.04 -7.92
N ILE A 65 8.69 8.93 -7.21
CA ILE A 65 8.23 8.76 -5.82
C ILE A 65 8.77 9.88 -4.92
N ASN A 66 10.06 10.23 -5.06
CA ASN A 66 10.69 11.31 -4.30
C ASN A 66 10.12 12.70 -4.62
N LEU A 67 9.50 12.89 -5.79
CA LEU A 67 8.78 14.12 -6.08
C LEU A 67 7.47 14.19 -5.32
N PHE A 68 6.74 13.07 -5.18
CA PHE A 68 5.47 13.01 -4.47
C PHE A 68 5.61 13.00 -2.96
N ILE A 69 6.71 12.45 -2.44
CA ILE A 69 6.94 12.35 -0.99
C ILE A 69 7.91 13.44 -0.58
N ASN A 70 7.37 14.53 -0.06
CA ASN A 70 8.13 15.66 0.47
C ASN A 70 7.34 16.39 1.57
N GLU A 71 7.94 17.41 2.17
CA GLU A 71 7.34 18.18 3.28
C GLU A 71 6.11 19.04 2.89
N ASN A 72 5.95 19.34 1.60
CA ASN A 72 4.89 20.24 1.08
C ASN A 72 3.65 19.49 0.58
N THR A 73 3.68 18.16 0.59
CA THR A 73 2.57 17.28 0.20
C THR A 73 1.91 16.72 1.45
N ARG A 74 0.59 16.48 1.42
CA ARG A 74 -0.02 15.53 2.37
C ARG A 74 -0.79 14.48 1.62
N ILE A 75 -0.31 13.26 1.70
CA ILE A 75 -0.96 12.08 1.14
C ILE A 75 -1.90 11.53 2.20
N THR A 76 -3.17 11.39 1.82
CA THR A 76 -4.21 10.78 2.65
C THR A 76 -4.50 9.34 2.24
N HIS A 77 -4.16 8.96 1.00
CA HIS A 77 -4.36 7.61 0.46
C HIS A 77 -3.07 7.09 -0.18
N LEU A 78 -2.58 5.96 0.28
CA LEU A 78 -1.38 5.30 -0.23
C LEU A 78 -1.71 3.87 -0.65
N ASP A 79 -1.27 3.47 -1.83
CA ASP A 79 -1.41 2.11 -2.34
C ASP A 79 -0.06 1.55 -2.78
N ILE A 80 0.37 0.45 -2.15
CA ILE A 80 1.66 -0.21 -2.32
C ILE A 80 1.51 -1.54 -3.08
N PRO A 81 2.18 -1.71 -4.24
CA PRO A 81 2.04 -2.90 -5.07
C PRO A 81 2.81 -4.12 -4.52
N TYR A 82 2.53 -5.28 -5.12
CA TYR A 82 3.30 -6.51 -4.96
C TYR A 82 4.80 -6.29 -5.17
N GLN A 83 5.65 -6.89 -4.33
CA GLN A 83 7.10 -6.83 -4.39
C GLN A 83 7.70 -5.42 -4.38
N PHE A 84 7.02 -4.48 -3.73
CA PHE A 84 7.56 -3.15 -3.51
C PHE A 84 8.79 -3.19 -2.59
N ASP A 85 9.86 -2.50 -3.01
CA ASP A 85 11.21 -2.62 -2.45
C ASP A 85 11.85 -1.26 -2.10
N TYR A 86 11.04 -0.19 -1.97
CA TYR A 86 11.55 1.16 -1.70
C TYR A 86 11.08 1.70 -0.35
N GLN A 87 12.02 1.98 0.55
CA GLN A 87 11.74 2.41 1.92
C GLN A 87 11.26 3.88 1.95
N LEU A 88 9.95 4.07 1.80
CA LEU A 88 9.32 5.39 1.71
C LEU A 88 9.60 6.28 2.94
N HIS A 89 9.72 5.67 4.12
CA HIS A 89 9.95 6.37 5.38
C HIS A 89 11.32 7.06 5.45
N LEU A 90 12.30 6.62 4.65
CA LEU A 90 13.63 7.23 4.57
C LEU A 90 13.68 8.48 3.67
N ILE A 91 12.59 8.77 2.94
CA ILE A 91 12.54 9.95 2.06
C ILE A 91 12.42 11.20 2.93
N PRO A 92 13.25 12.24 2.72
CA PRO A 92 13.13 13.50 3.45
C PRO A 92 11.71 14.08 3.36
N GLY A 93 11.13 14.39 4.52
CA GLY A 93 9.76 14.90 4.61
C GLY A 93 8.66 13.83 4.64
N ALA A 94 8.97 12.53 4.50
CA ALA A 94 7.99 11.44 4.51
C ALA A 94 7.07 11.47 5.75
N LYS A 95 7.63 11.75 6.93
CA LYS A 95 6.84 11.86 8.16
C LYS A 95 5.79 12.98 8.09
N SER A 96 6.11 14.13 7.51
CA SER A 96 5.14 15.20 7.30
C SER A 96 4.13 14.80 6.21
N CYS A 97 4.64 14.22 5.12
CA CYS A 97 3.84 13.76 3.98
C CYS A 97 2.72 12.78 4.38
N PHE A 98 3.01 11.84 5.27
CA PHE A 98 2.08 10.78 5.69
C PHE A 98 1.42 11.02 7.05
N SER A 99 1.59 12.21 7.65
CA SER A 99 0.99 12.55 8.95
C SER A 99 -0.54 12.46 8.96
N GLU A 100 -1.17 12.68 7.80
CA GLU A 100 -2.61 12.65 7.57
C GLU A 100 -3.03 11.42 6.74
N LEU A 101 -2.21 10.35 6.70
CA LEU A 101 -2.56 9.14 5.96
C LEU A 101 -3.75 8.43 6.60
N GLU A 102 -4.89 8.39 5.91
CA GLU A 102 -6.14 7.82 6.38
C GLU A 102 -6.42 6.45 5.78
N PHE A 103 -6.08 6.26 4.50
CA PHE A 103 -6.26 5.01 3.76
C PHE A 103 -4.92 4.40 3.38
N PHE A 104 -4.75 3.11 3.66
CA PHE A 104 -3.56 2.36 3.29
C PHE A 104 -3.94 1.03 2.61
N SER A 105 -3.57 0.91 1.33
CA SER A 105 -3.65 -0.32 0.54
C SER A 105 -2.27 -0.92 0.37
N CYS A 106 -2.15 -2.24 0.53
CA CYS A 106 -0.88 -2.91 0.37
C CYS A 106 -1.04 -4.37 -0.03
N ASN A 107 -0.21 -4.84 -0.96
CA ASN A 107 0.03 -6.27 -1.10
C ASN A 107 1.00 -6.75 -0.01
N MET A 108 0.73 -7.90 0.60
CA MET A 108 1.49 -8.39 1.76
C MET A 108 2.84 -9.01 1.41
N CYS A 109 3.12 -9.30 0.14
CA CYS A 109 4.45 -9.71 -0.32
C CYS A 109 5.37 -8.49 -0.56
N ILE A 110 5.73 -7.78 0.51
CA ILE A 110 6.67 -6.64 0.49
C ILE A 110 7.74 -6.78 1.57
N ASN A 111 8.79 -5.96 1.49
CA ASN A 111 9.91 -5.96 2.44
C ASN A 111 9.50 -5.42 3.83
N ASP A 112 9.94 -6.11 4.90
CA ASP A 112 9.71 -5.78 6.33
C ASP A 112 10.08 -4.33 6.68
N ASP A 113 11.18 -3.81 6.14
CA ASP A 113 11.67 -2.46 6.42
C ASP A 113 10.65 -1.38 6.01
N ILE A 114 9.84 -1.67 4.99
CA ILE A 114 8.85 -0.73 4.48
C ILE A 114 7.70 -0.60 5.47
N LEU A 115 7.13 -1.72 5.93
CA LEU A 115 6.04 -1.70 6.91
C LEU A 115 6.50 -1.20 8.28
N PHE A 116 7.73 -1.56 8.68
CA PHE A 116 8.32 -1.07 9.93
C PHE A 116 8.36 0.46 9.93
N GLY A 117 8.99 1.08 8.93
CA GLY A 117 9.10 2.53 8.92
C GLY A 117 7.78 3.26 8.67
N LEU A 118 6.83 2.67 7.93
CA LEU A 118 5.48 3.23 7.81
C LEU A 118 4.73 3.21 9.14
N THR A 119 4.89 2.16 9.93
CA THR A 119 4.30 2.05 11.28
C THR A 119 4.77 3.20 12.19
N GLU A 120 6.02 3.63 12.06
CA GLU A 120 6.58 4.72 12.89
C GLU A 120 6.03 6.11 12.54
N ILE A 121 5.68 6.33 11.26
CA ILE A 121 5.32 7.67 10.77
C ILE A 121 3.82 7.85 10.49
N CYS A 122 3.07 6.76 10.29
CA CYS A 122 1.64 6.78 9.98
C CYS A 122 0.82 6.50 11.25
N GLN A 123 0.13 7.51 11.78
CA GLN A 123 -0.65 7.38 13.03
C GLN A 123 -2.17 7.58 12.84
N SER A 124 -2.58 7.95 11.63
CA SER A 124 -3.93 8.43 11.31
C SER A 124 -4.74 7.45 10.47
N ILE A 125 -4.23 6.24 10.25
CA ILE A 125 -4.86 5.23 9.39
C ILE A 125 -6.20 4.82 10.02
N LYS A 126 -7.24 4.88 9.19
CA LYS A 126 -8.64 4.56 9.49
C LYS A 126 -9.16 3.44 8.62
N GLU A 127 -8.57 3.28 7.43
CA GLU A 127 -9.03 2.36 6.40
C GLU A 127 -7.86 1.53 5.87
N LEU A 128 -8.05 0.22 5.82
CA LEU A 128 -7.05 -0.74 5.33
C LEU A 128 -7.60 -1.60 4.22
N GLU A 129 -6.79 -1.81 3.19
CA GLU A 129 -7.01 -2.79 2.14
C GLU A 129 -5.76 -3.65 1.96
N LEU A 130 -5.87 -4.94 2.21
CA LEU A 130 -4.72 -5.84 2.22
C LEU A 130 -4.93 -6.97 1.23
N PHE A 131 -3.98 -7.13 0.31
CA PHE A 131 -3.93 -8.27 -0.61
C PHE A 131 -3.03 -9.34 -0.02
N ILE A 132 -3.65 -10.45 0.38
CA ILE A 132 -3.02 -11.56 1.09
C ILE A 132 -2.60 -12.64 0.09
N GLU A 133 -1.34 -13.02 0.20
CA GLU A 133 -0.64 -13.97 -0.67
C GLU A 133 -0.12 -15.16 0.14
N LYS A 134 0.84 -15.94 -0.41
CA LYS A 134 1.43 -17.10 0.28
C LYS A 134 2.49 -16.70 1.31
N ASP A 135 3.30 -15.71 0.97
CA ASP A 135 4.47 -15.27 1.73
C ASP A 135 4.23 -13.84 2.24
N ASN A 136 3.39 -13.73 3.26
CA ASN A 136 2.90 -12.46 3.80
C ASN A 136 3.84 -11.86 4.84
N ASN A 137 3.94 -10.54 4.81
CA ASN A 137 4.70 -9.77 5.77
C ASN A 137 3.91 -9.52 7.06
N TYR A 138 4.38 -10.09 8.17
CA TYR A 138 3.75 -9.92 9.49
C TYR A 138 3.94 -8.52 10.11
N GLY A 139 4.78 -7.66 9.53
CA GLY A 139 4.97 -6.27 9.94
C GLY A 139 3.67 -5.46 9.94
N ILE A 140 2.70 -5.82 9.10
CA ILE A 140 1.38 -5.17 9.05
C ILE A 140 0.63 -5.25 10.38
N VAL A 141 0.86 -6.30 11.17
CA VAL A 141 0.21 -6.50 12.47
C VAL A 141 0.54 -5.35 13.42
N LYS A 142 1.80 -4.90 13.43
CA LYS A 142 2.22 -3.75 14.25
C LYS A 142 1.56 -2.45 13.80
N LEU A 143 1.34 -2.27 12.50
CA LEU A 143 0.61 -1.12 11.96
C LEU A 143 -0.86 -1.15 12.38
N VAL A 144 -1.52 -2.31 12.28
CA VAL A 144 -2.90 -2.50 12.73
C VAL A 144 -3.01 -2.22 14.24
N GLU A 145 -2.09 -2.75 15.04
CA GLU A 145 -2.09 -2.57 16.48
C GLU A 145 -1.78 -1.12 16.90
N SER A 146 -0.90 -0.41 16.20
CA SER A 146 -0.53 0.97 16.53
C SER A 146 -1.58 2.00 16.05
N SER A 147 -2.39 1.65 15.05
CA SER A 147 -3.49 2.48 14.58
C SER A 147 -4.46 2.77 15.73
N LYS A 148 -4.96 4.01 15.83
CA LYS A 148 -5.83 4.41 16.96
C LYS A 148 -7.23 3.85 16.84
N LYS A 149 -7.81 3.89 15.63
CA LYS A 149 -9.15 3.40 15.30
C LYS A 149 -9.18 3.01 13.83
N LEU A 150 -9.48 1.75 13.55
CA LEU A 150 -9.84 1.29 12.21
C LEU A 150 -11.36 1.20 12.10
N PHE A 151 -11.88 1.72 10.98
CA PHE A 151 -13.30 1.73 10.67
C PHE A 151 -13.61 0.80 9.51
N ASN A 152 -12.75 0.77 8.49
CA ASN A 152 -12.97 -0.01 7.28
C ASN A 152 -11.77 -0.92 7.05
N VAL A 153 -12.00 -2.23 6.90
CA VAL A 153 -10.94 -3.19 6.59
C VAL A 153 -11.40 -4.13 5.48
N ARG A 154 -10.59 -4.22 4.43
CA ARG A 154 -10.78 -5.14 3.31
C ARG A 154 -9.61 -6.13 3.25
N LEU A 155 -9.91 -7.41 3.42
CA LEU A 155 -8.95 -8.51 3.33
C LEU A 155 -9.22 -9.29 2.05
N ILE A 156 -8.39 -9.05 1.03
CA ILE A 156 -8.50 -9.69 -0.28
C ILE A 156 -7.52 -10.86 -0.33
N ILE A 157 -8.02 -12.07 -0.17
CA ILE A 157 -7.25 -13.30 -0.21
C ILE A 157 -7.39 -13.91 -1.60
N ASN A 158 -6.26 -14.06 -2.30
CA ASN A 158 -6.23 -14.78 -3.57
C ASN A 158 -6.45 -16.28 -3.30
N GLY A 159 -7.48 -16.88 -3.91
CA GLY A 159 -7.82 -18.29 -3.70
C GLY A 159 -6.68 -19.27 -4.03
N HIS A 160 -5.80 -18.91 -4.98
CA HIS A 160 -4.59 -19.70 -5.29
C HIS A 160 -3.47 -19.57 -4.25
N SER A 161 -3.57 -18.58 -3.37
CA SER A 161 -2.61 -18.28 -2.31
C SER A 161 -2.97 -18.96 -0.98
N LYS A 162 -4.11 -19.65 -0.91
CA LYS A 162 -4.56 -20.37 0.29
C LYS A 162 -3.68 -21.60 0.57
N ASN A 163 -2.90 -21.50 1.62
CA ASN A 163 -2.10 -22.56 2.22
C ASN A 163 -1.99 -22.35 3.75
N ASP A 164 -1.32 -23.26 4.46
CA ASP A 164 -1.16 -23.18 5.92
C ASP A 164 -0.47 -21.89 6.39
N SER A 165 0.47 -21.36 5.58
CA SER A 165 1.17 -20.09 5.86
C SER A 165 0.20 -18.90 5.81
N SER A 166 -0.55 -18.76 4.72
CA SER A 166 -1.56 -17.70 4.55
C SER A 166 -2.66 -17.78 5.61
N LEU A 167 -3.07 -18.99 6.02
CA LEU A 167 -4.07 -19.19 7.06
C LEU A 167 -3.54 -18.78 8.44
N SER A 168 -2.28 -19.14 8.73
CA SER A 168 -1.60 -18.72 9.96
C SER A 168 -1.46 -17.20 10.01
N PHE A 169 -1.12 -16.57 8.89
CA PHE A 169 -1.06 -15.13 8.76
C PHE A 169 -2.44 -14.49 9.01
N CYS A 170 -3.49 -14.96 8.32
CA CYS A 170 -4.86 -14.47 8.51
C CYS A 170 -5.29 -14.59 9.97
N LYS A 171 -5.00 -15.70 10.65
CA LYS A 171 -5.28 -15.87 12.07
C LYS A 171 -4.62 -14.78 12.93
N VAL A 172 -3.35 -14.47 12.69
CA VAL A 172 -2.65 -13.42 13.46
C VAL A 172 -3.23 -12.04 13.14
N LEU A 173 -3.45 -11.74 11.87
CA LEU A 173 -4.04 -10.47 11.42
C LEU A 173 -5.45 -10.28 11.99
N GLU A 174 -6.32 -11.26 11.87
CA GLU A 174 -7.68 -11.25 12.41
C GLU A 174 -7.68 -11.04 13.94
N ASN A 175 -6.78 -11.71 14.68
CA ASN A 175 -6.65 -11.47 16.12
C ASN A 175 -6.29 -10.01 16.44
N SER A 176 -5.38 -9.40 15.67
CA SER A 176 -5.00 -8.00 15.88
C SER A 176 -6.15 -7.03 15.62
N LEU A 177 -7.05 -7.36 14.68
CA LEU A 177 -8.23 -6.55 14.35
C LEU A 177 -9.29 -6.53 15.46
N ILE A 178 -9.27 -7.49 16.40
CA ILE A 178 -10.16 -7.49 17.58
C ILE A 178 -9.98 -6.22 18.41
N LYS A 179 -8.78 -5.62 18.41
CA LYS A 179 -8.52 -4.33 19.07
C LYS A 179 -9.46 -3.22 18.58
N HIS A 180 -9.89 -3.30 17.32
CA HIS A 180 -10.75 -2.35 16.64
C HIS A 180 -12.21 -2.78 16.60
N ALA A 181 -12.59 -3.82 17.34
CA ALA A 181 -13.90 -4.44 17.20
C ALA A 181 -15.09 -3.52 17.51
N ILE A 182 -14.88 -2.52 18.38
CA ILE A 182 -15.89 -1.50 18.69
C ILE A 182 -15.96 -0.42 17.61
N THR A 183 -14.87 -0.12 16.91
CA THR A 183 -14.85 0.94 15.89
C THR A 183 -15.11 0.44 14.48
N MET A 184 -14.95 -0.87 14.24
CA MET A 184 -15.16 -1.50 12.95
C MET A 184 -16.61 -1.27 12.47
N GLN A 185 -16.74 -0.66 11.30
CA GLN A 185 -18.01 -0.34 10.63
C GLN A 185 -18.15 -1.05 9.28
N ASP A 186 -17.04 -1.22 8.56
CA ASP A 186 -17.01 -1.94 7.30
C ASP A 186 -15.95 -3.04 7.34
N PHE A 187 -16.37 -4.26 7.04
CA PHE A 187 -15.48 -5.39 6.92
C PHE A 187 -15.77 -6.16 5.64
N VAL A 188 -14.75 -6.27 4.78
CA VAL A 188 -14.78 -7.08 3.58
C VAL A 188 -13.75 -8.19 3.70
N ILE A 189 -14.13 -9.43 3.45
CA ILE A 189 -13.20 -10.55 3.35
C ILE A 189 -13.61 -11.47 2.21
N THR A 190 -12.67 -11.88 1.37
CA THR A 190 -12.98 -12.70 0.17
C THR A 190 -12.88 -14.21 0.39
N GLU A 191 -12.61 -14.62 1.63
CA GLU A 191 -12.53 -16.01 2.08
C GLU A 191 -13.08 -16.12 3.51
N GLN A 192 -13.30 -17.35 4.00
CA GLN A 192 -13.79 -17.54 5.37
C GLN A 192 -12.76 -17.06 6.41
N PRO A 193 -13.16 -16.23 7.40
CA PRO A 193 -12.34 -15.90 8.55
C PRO A 193 -11.80 -17.15 9.24
N THR A 194 -10.55 -17.06 9.67
CA THR A 194 -9.83 -18.14 10.36
C THR A 194 -10.29 -18.27 11.81
N ILE A 195 -10.80 -17.18 12.39
CA ILE A 195 -11.39 -17.13 13.72
C ILE A 195 -12.82 -16.57 13.66
N LYS A 196 -13.56 -16.66 14.77
CA LYS A 196 -14.90 -16.07 14.91
C LYS A 196 -14.87 -14.55 15.09
N ILE A 197 -14.05 -13.84 14.31
CA ILE A 197 -13.83 -12.40 14.43
C ILE A 197 -15.12 -11.60 14.24
N LEU A 198 -16.01 -12.04 13.36
CA LEU A 198 -17.27 -11.34 13.07
C LEU A 198 -18.13 -11.15 14.33
N SER A 199 -18.11 -12.13 15.25
CA SER A 199 -18.83 -12.03 16.53
C SER A 199 -18.33 -10.91 17.46
N SER A 200 -17.12 -10.41 17.23
CA SER A 200 -16.54 -9.32 18.01
C SER A 200 -16.98 -7.93 17.52
N PHE A 201 -17.33 -7.78 16.23
CA PHE A 201 -17.62 -6.50 15.59
C PHE A 201 -19.05 -6.00 15.87
N LYS A 202 -19.24 -5.36 17.03
CA LYS A 202 -20.56 -4.95 17.53
C LYS A 202 -21.21 -3.80 16.75
N ASN A 203 -20.41 -2.97 16.08
CA ASN A 203 -20.85 -1.75 15.39
C ASN A 203 -20.75 -1.87 13.86
N LEU A 204 -20.69 -3.10 13.35
CA LEU A 204 -20.56 -3.36 11.92
C LEU A 204 -21.83 -2.90 11.17
N ILE A 205 -21.65 -2.03 10.18
CA ILE A 205 -22.70 -1.50 9.31
C ILE A 205 -22.73 -2.25 7.99
N ARG A 206 -21.54 -2.55 7.44
CA ARG A 206 -21.37 -3.27 6.19
C ARG A 206 -20.48 -4.48 6.43
N LEU A 207 -20.96 -5.62 5.98
CA LEU A 207 -20.22 -6.87 5.89
C LEU A 207 -20.32 -7.36 4.46
N GLU A 208 -19.19 -7.53 3.79
CA GLU A 208 -19.12 -8.20 2.49
C GLU A 208 -18.27 -9.46 2.61
N LEU A 209 -18.91 -10.59 2.37
CA LEU A 209 -18.26 -11.89 2.31
C LEU A 209 -18.12 -12.25 0.83
N GLY A 210 -16.95 -11.95 0.28
CA GLY A 210 -16.59 -12.32 -1.08
C GLY A 210 -16.28 -13.81 -1.18
N TYR A 211 -16.43 -14.36 -2.39
CA TYR A 211 -16.14 -15.76 -2.67
C TYR A 211 -15.28 -15.83 -3.93
N ILE A 212 -14.01 -16.22 -3.78
CA ILE A 212 -13.10 -16.44 -4.91
C ILE A 212 -12.92 -17.94 -5.21
N SER A 213 -13.32 -18.86 -4.33
CA SER A 213 -13.10 -20.31 -4.54
C SER A 213 -14.31 -21.22 -4.27
N ASN A 214 -14.65 -22.06 -5.26
CA ASN A 214 -15.89 -22.84 -5.40
C ASN A 214 -16.28 -23.90 -4.34
N LYS A 215 -15.66 -23.99 -3.15
CA LYS A 215 -16.10 -24.95 -2.12
C LYS A 215 -15.81 -24.52 -0.68
N SER A 216 -16.74 -23.86 0.02
CA SER A 216 -16.95 -24.07 1.47
C SER A 216 -18.23 -23.39 1.98
N THR A 217 -18.94 -24.05 2.89
CA THR A 217 -20.06 -23.49 3.65
C THR A 217 -19.55 -22.73 4.88
N TRP A 218 -20.00 -21.50 5.05
CA TRP A 218 -19.68 -20.64 6.19
C TRP A 218 -20.19 -21.22 7.51
N ILE A 219 -19.35 -21.21 8.56
CA ILE A 219 -19.81 -21.36 9.95
C ILE A 219 -19.84 -19.94 10.53
N VAL A 220 -21.03 -19.39 10.68
CA VAL A 220 -21.30 -18.12 11.39
C VAL A 220 -21.10 -18.33 12.89
#